data_AF-A0A8T7FIU2-F1
#
_entry.id   AF-A0A8T7FIU2-F1
#
_cell.length_a   1.000
_cell.length_b   1.000
_cell.length_c   1.000
_cell.angle_alpha   90.00
_cell.angle_beta   90.00
_cell.angle_gamma   90.00
#
_symmetry.space_group_name_H-M   'P 1'
#
loop_
_entity.id
_entity.type
_entity.pdbx_description
1 polymer ?
#
loop_
_entity_poly.entity_id
_entity_poly.type
_entity_poly.pdbx_seq_one_letter_code
_entity_poly.pdbx_strand_id
1 'polypeptide(L)' 'MDNSEYPASLELHKIYRVLPDKEAEADGDMRIIDESGEDYLFPADYFILIELPQTVIRELNKSYAHA' A
#
# COMPACT_ATOMS: atom_id res chain seq x y z
N MET A 1 -16.22 -5.89 -5.01
CA MET A 1 -15.62 -4.65 -5.53
C MET A 1 -15.03 -5.02 -6.88
N ASP A 2 -15.59 -4.47 -7.95
CA ASP A 2 -15.06 -4.66 -9.30
C ASP A 2 -14.22 -3.42 -9.61
N ASN A 3 -12.92 -3.61 -9.78
CA ASN A 3 -11.93 -2.56 -10.02
C ASN A 3 -11.45 -2.54 -11.48
N SER A 4 -12.15 -3.23 -12.38
CA SER A 4 -11.75 -3.40 -13.79
C SER A 4 -11.62 -2.10 -14.59
N GLU A 5 -12.29 -1.03 -14.16
CA GLU A 5 -12.27 0.29 -14.82
C GLU A 5 -11.19 1.24 -14.26
N TYR A 6 -10.44 0.83 -13.23
CA TYR A 6 -9.43 1.66 -12.56
C TYR A 6 -8.09 0.91 -12.45
N PRO A 7 -7.15 1.09 -13.39
CA PRO A 7 -5.89 0.35 -13.40
C PRO A 7 -4.96 0.65 -12.21
N ALA A 8 -5.20 1.74 -11.48
CA ALA A 8 -4.54 2.09 -10.21
C ALA A 8 -5.31 1.59 -8.97
N SER A 9 -6.38 0.80 -9.15
CA SER A 9 -7.15 0.31 -8.02
C SER A 9 -6.52 -0.93 -7.43
N LEU A 10 -6.32 -0.86 -6.11
CA LEU A 10 -5.87 -1.95 -5.28
C LEU A 10 -6.69 -3.22 -5.54
N GLU A 11 -6.00 -4.34 -5.74
CA GLU A 11 -6.58 -5.66 -5.84
C GLU A 11 -6.81 -6.27 -4.44
N LEU A 12 -7.95 -6.92 -4.26
CA LEU A 12 -8.26 -7.59 -3.01
C LEU A 12 -7.24 -8.69 -2.69
N HIS A 13 -6.90 -8.80 -1.40
CA HIS A 13 -5.97 -9.79 -0.84
C HIS A 13 -4.50 -9.65 -1.26
N LYS A 14 -4.12 -8.53 -1.91
CA LYS A 14 -2.71 -8.17 -2.06
C LYS A 14 -2.18 -7.45 -0.82
N ILE A 15 -0.86 -7.48 -0.68
CA ILE A 15 -0.12 -6.75 0.36
C ILE A 15 0.43 -5.48 -0.28
N TYR A 16 0.12 -4.35 0.33
CA TYR A 16 0.58 -3.04 -0.11
C TYR A 16 1.53 -2.41 0.91
N ARG A 17 2.44 -1.56 0.43
CA ARG A 17 3.36 -0.84 1.31
C ARG A 17 2.71 0.45 1.79
N VAL A 18 2.68 0.64 3.11
CA VAL A 18 2.32 1.91 3.73
C VAL A 18 3.52 2.84 3.84
N LEU A 19 3.31 4.12 3.54
CA LEU A 19 4.24 5.21 3.82
C LEU A 19 3.80 5.94 5.09
N PRO A 20 4.72 6.23 6.04
CA PRO A 20 4.39 7.05 7.20
C PRO A 20 3.94 8.44 6.77
N ASP A 21 2.75 8.85 7.19
CA ASP A 21 2.18 10.16 6.89
C ASP A 21 1.27 10.60 8.03
N LYS A 22 1.78 11.49 8.90
CA LYS A 22 1.06 11.94 10.09
C LYS A 22 -0.15 12.81 9.76
N GLU A 23 -0.16 13.49 8.62
CA GLU A 23 -1.28 14.33 8.22
C GLU A 23 -2.44 13.43 7.77
N ALA A 24 -2.16 12.45 6.91
CA ALA A 24 -3.15 11.45 6.51
C ALA A 24 -3.67 10.63 7.70
N GLU A 25 -2.78 10.19 8.60
CA GLU A 25 -3.17 9.45 9.81
C GLU A 25 -4.12 10.26 10.70
N ALA A 26 -3.96 11.59 10.77
CA ALA A 26 -4.85 12.45 11.55
C ALA A 26 -6.27 12.53 10.96
N ASP A 27 -6.40 12.36 9.64
CA ASP A 27 -7.67 12.33 8.92
C ASP A 27 -8.28 10.93 8.81
N GLY A 28 -7.60 9.90 9.34
CA GLY A 28 -8.06 8.50 9.31
C GLY A 28 -7.68 7.75 8.04
N ASP A 29 -6.75 8.30 7.25
CA ASP A 29 -6.26 7.73 6.01
C ASP A 29 -4.87 7.08 6.18
N MET A 30 -4.51 6.22 5.24
CA MET A 30 -3.17 5.67 5.04
C MET A 30 -2.65 6.02 3.65
N ARG A 31 -1.37 6.40 3.58
CA ARG A 31 -0.65 6.58 2.32
C ARG A 31 -0.10 5.24 1.85
N ILE A 32 -0.62 4.72 0.74
CA ILE A 32 -0.33 3.40 0.21
C ILE A 32 0.37 3.52 -1.15
N ILE A 33 1.42 2.74 -1.38
CA ILE A 33 2.05 2.58 -2.70
C ILE A 33 1.40 1.40 -3.42
N ASP A 34 0.90 1.65 -4.64
CA ASP A 34 0.29 0.62 -5.50
C ASP A 34 1.32 -0.10 -6.39
N GLU A 35 0.85 -0.89 -7.36
CA GLU A 35 1.69 -1.64 -8.31
C GLU A 35 2.44 -0.75 -9.32
N SER A 36 1.99 0.48 -9.55
CA SER A 36 2.68 1.45 -10.40
C SER A 36 3.88 2.10 -9.71
N GLY A 37 3.92 2.04 -8.37
CA GLY A 37 4.93 2.72 -7.55
C GLY A 37 4.51 4.13 -7.13
N GLU A 38 3.34 4.60 -7.56
CA GLU A 38 2.74 5.85 -7.11
C GLU A 38 2.06 5.67 -5.75
N ASP A 39 1.99 6.75 -4.97
CA ASP A 39 1.37 6.76 -3.66
C ASP A 39 0.02 7.49 -3.65
N TYR A 40 -0.92 6.92 -2.92
CA TYR A 40 -2.31 7.38 -2.83
C TYR A 40 -2.81 7.31 -1.39
N LEU A 41 -3.81 8.14 -1.05
CA LEU A 41 -4.49 8.09 0.24
C LEU A 41 -5.73 7.21 0.15
N PHE A 42 -5.89 6.35 1.15
CA PHE A 42 -7.07 5.51 1.31
C PHE A 42 -7.51 5.47 2.77
N PRO A 43 -8.82 5.31 3.04
CA PRO A 43 -9.31 5.06 4.39
C PRO A 43 -8.58 3.90 5.06
N ALA A 44 -8.12 4.12 6.29
CA ALA A 44 -7.37 3.13 7.05
C ALA A 44 -8.18 1.83 7.31
N ASP A 45 -9.51 1.92 7.35
CA ASP A 45 -10.42 0.81 7.60
C ASP A 45 -10.54 -0.19 6.42
N TYR A 46 -9.97 0.14 5.26
CA TYR A 46 -9.87 -0.77 4.12
C TYR A 46 -8.77 -1.81 4.29
N PHE A 47 -7.88 -1.62 5.27
CA PHE A 47 -6.68 -2.43 5.44
C PHE A 47 -6.60 -3.08 6.80
N ILE A 48 -5.82 -4.16 6.83
CA ILE A 48 -5.35 -4.80 8.05
C ILE A 48 -3.84 -4.68 8.06
N LEU A 49 -3.27 -4.07 9.10
CA LEU A 49 -1.83 -4.01 9.29
C LEU A 49 -1.29 -5.40 9.63
N ILE A 50 -0.26 -5.82 8.91
CA ILE A 50 0.43 -7.09 9.12
C ILE A 50 1.90 -6.85 9.41
N GLU A 51 2.45 -7.59 10.38
CA GLU A 51 3.90 -7.65 10.58
C GLU A 51 4.49 -8.70 9.66
N LEU A 52 5.44 -8.30 8.81
CA LEU A 52 6.13 -9.21 7.91
C LEU A 52 7.50 -9.60 8.48
N PRO A 53 7.94 -10.87 8.29
CA PRO A 53 9.30 -11.26 8.61
C PRO A 53 10.32 -10.36 7.89
N GLN A 54 11.43 -10.02 8.54
CA GLN A 54 12.46 -9.14 7.95
C GLN A 54 12.97 -9.62 6.58
N THR A 55 13.04 -10.94 6.36
CA THR A 55 13.40 -11.51 5.07
C THR A 55 12.44 -11.06 3.96
N VAL A 56 11.13 -11.07 4.21
CA VAL A 56 10.11 -10.64 3.24
C VAL A 56 10.23 -9.15 2.96
N ILE A 57 10.36 -8.32 4.01
CA ILE A 57 10.54 -6.87 3.89
C ILE A 57 11.75 -6.54 3.02
N ARG A 58 12.87 -7.23 3.24
CA ARG A 58 14.09 -7.02 2.47
C ARG A 58 13.91 -7.35 0.99
N GLU A 59 13.25 -8.45 0.66
CA GLU A 59 13.02 -8.82 -0.74
C GLU A 59 12.03 -7.85 -1.42
N LEU A 60 10.95 -7.45 -0.75
CA LEU A 60 10.02 -6.44 -1.25
C LEU A 60 10.73 -5.11 -1.55
N ASN A 61 11.56 -4.62 -0.62
CA ASN A 61 12.30 -3.36 -0.82
C ASN A 61 13.25 -3.37 -2.03
N LYS A 62 13.78 -4.53 -2.43
CA LYS A 62 14.61 -4.63 -3.65
C LYS A 62 13.78 -4.48 -4.91
N SER A 63 12.58 -5.07 -4.94
CA SER A 63 11.67 -4.99 -6.09
C SER A 63 11.25 -3.55 -6.39
N TYR A 64 11.05 -2.72 -5.37
CA TYR A 64 10.70 -1.30 -5.53
C TYR A 64 11.90 -0.38 -5.84
N ALA A 65 13.14 -0.85 -5.73
CA ALA A 65 14.34 -0.06 -6.02
C ALA A 65 14.77 -0.12 -7.51
N HIS A 66 14.02 -0.87 -8.33
CA HIS A 66 14.31 -1.10 -9.74
C HIS A 66 13.21 -0.57 -10.69
N ALA A 67 12.26 0.21 -10.17
CA ALA A 67 11.24 0.93 -10.94
C ALA A 67 11.60 2.42 -11.00
#